data_AF-A0A7D7G859-F1
#
_entry.id   AF-A0A7D7G859-F1
#
_cell.length_a   1.000
_cell.length_b   1.000
_cell.length_c   1.000
_cell.angle_alpha   90.00
_cell.angle_beta   90.00
_cell.angle_gamma   90.00
#
_symmetry.space_group_name_H-M   'P 1'
#
loop_
_entity.id
_entity.type
_entity.pdbx_description
1 polymer ?
#
loop_
_entity_poly.entity_id
_entity_poly.type
_entity_poly.pdbx_seq_one_letter_code
_entity_poly.pdbx_strand_id
1 'polypeptide(L)'
;MSVKDKCINQFIIANHLIHQYDMIKKIEFIHYAYDWKVGYIYTEIKINDTYTVCVEFSPDRKKIDSLFYKKDFNLPFKTLSSQQQIPQIIYYLGE
;
A
#
# COMPACT_ATOMS: atom_id res chain seq x y z
N MET A 1 -19.38 3.32 4.61
CA MET A 1 -18.54 4.42 4.09
C MET A 1 -19.05 4.81 2.70
N SER A 2 -19.10 6.11 2.37
CA SER A 2 -19.63 6.57 1.08
C SER A 2 -18.61 6.42 -0.07
N VAL A 3 -19.08 6.48 -1.32
CA VAL A 3 -18.20 6.54 -2.51
C VAL A 3 -17.26 7.75 -2.45
N LYS A 4 -17.76 8.88 -1.96
CA LYS A 4 -16.97 10.11 -1.81
C LYS A 4 -15.80 9.90 -0.84
N ASP A 5 -16.05 9.29 0.32
CA ASP A 5 -15.01 9.02 1.32
C ASP A 5 -13.96 8.05 0.77
N LYS A 6 -14.41 7.01 0.05
CA LYS A 6 -13.50 6.08 -0.64
C LYS A 6 -12.55 6.82 -1.58
N CYS A 7 -13.08 7.69 -2.45
CA CYS A 7 -12.27 8.45 -3.40
C CYS A 7 -11.27 9.38 -2.69
N ILE A 8 -11.69 10.06 -1.62
CA ILE A 8 -10.81 10.93 -0.82
C ILE A 8 -9.67 10.11 -0.20
N ASN A 9 -9.98 8.96 0.39
CA ASN A 9 -8.99 8.11 1.02
C ASN A 9 -7.98 7.55 0.00
N GLN A 10 -8.45 7.10 -1.16
CA GLN A 10 -7.59 6.65 -2.25
C GLN A 10 -6.68 7.77 -2.77
N PHE A 11 -7.21 9.00 -2.89
CA PHE A 11 -6.39 10.16 -3.27
C PHE A 11 -5.28 10.43 -2.25
N ILE A 12 -5.60 10.41 -0.95
CA ILE A 12 -4.60 10.63 0.11
C ILE A 12 -3.51 9.56 0.05
N ILE A 13 -3.88 8.29 -0.09
CA ILE A 13 -2.93 7.16 -0.21
C ILE A 13 -2.02 7.36 -1.43
N ALA A 14 -2.60 7.64 -2.60
CA ALA A 14 -1.84 7.83 -3.83
C ALA A 14 -0.88 9.02 -3.73
N ASN A 15 -1.37 10.15 -3.21
CA ASN A 15 -0.57 11.35 -3.03
C ASN A 15 0.61 11.10 -2.08
N HIS A 16 0.38 10.42 -0.95
CA HIS A 16 1.43 10.07 -0.01
C HIS A 16 2.52 9.21 -0.66
N LEU A 17 2.12 8.16 -1.39
CA LEU A 17 3.06 7.24 -2.04
C LEU A 17 3.86 7.93 -3.15
N ILE A 18 3.23 8.75 -3.99
CA ILE A 18 3.92 9.47 -5.07
C ILE A 18 4.94 10.47 -4.52
N HIS A 19 4.60 11.19 -3.43
CA HIS A 19 5.53 12.13 -2.81
C HIS A 19 6.65 11.47 -2.01
N GLN A 20 6.42 10.27 -1.49
CA GLN A 20 7.45 9.54 -0.74
C GLN A 20 8.40 8.76 -1.66
N TYR A 21 7.92 8.33 -2.83
CA TYR A 21 8.66 7.46 -3.73
C TYR A 21 8.66 8.01 -5.16
N ASP A 22 9.73 8.73 -5.52
CA ASP A 22 9.92 9.35 -6.84
C ASP A 22 9.83 8.36 -8.02
N MET A 23 10.02 7.06 -7.75
CA MET A 23 9.92 6.00 -8.76
C MET A 23 8.48 5.67 -9.16
N ILE A 24 7.47 6.11 -8.39
CA ILE A 24 6.07 5.80 -8.64
C ILE A 24 5.51 6.77 -9.67
N LYS A 25 5.14 6.25 -10.83
CA LYS A 25 4.52 7.01 -11.94
C LYS A 25 3.04 6.70 -12.10
N LYS A 26 2.61 5.52 -11.64
CA LYS A 26 1.24 5.04 -11.77
C LYS A 26 0.85 4.22 -10.55
N ILE A 27 -0.34 4.48 -10.04
CA ILE A 27 -1.00 3.70 -8.98
C ILE A 27 -2.40 3.32 -9.50
N GLU A 28 -2.74 2.05 -9.41
CA GLU A 28 -4.06 1.52 -9.71
C GLU A 28 -4.62 0.82 -8.47
N PHE A 29 -5.84 1.17 -8.06
CA PHE A 29 -6.49 0.54 -6.91
C PHE A 29 -7.27 -0.70 -7.36
N ILE A 30 -6.79 -1.88 -6.96
CA ILE A 30 -7.37 -3.18 -7.34
C ILE A 30 -8.49 -3.55 -6.36
N HIS A 31 -8.21 -3.46 -5.06
CA HIS A 31 -9.14 -3.85 -4.01
C HIS A 31 -9.21 -2.78 -2.93
N TYR A 32 -10.38 -2.66 -2.31
CA TYR A 32 -10.61 -1.71 -1.23
C TYR A 32 -11.61 -2.31 -0.24
N ALA A 33 -11.17 -2.53 0.99
CA ALA A 33 -11.99 -2.96 2.11
C ALA A 33 -11.82 -2.01 3.29
N TYR A 34 -12.91 -1.76 3.99
CA TYR A 34 -12.90 -1.00 5.25
C TYR A 34 -13.25 -1.96 6.39
N ASP A 35 -12.34 -2.11 7.34
CA ASP A 35 -12.60 -2.83 8.58
C ASP A 35 -13.12 -1.86 9.65
N TRP A 36 -14.42 -1.96 9.93
CA TRP A 36 -15.11 -1.14 10.91
C TRP A 36 -14.76 -1.48 12.36
N LYS A 37 -14.22 -2.68 12.63
CA LYS A 37 -13.82 -3.09 13.98
C LYS A 37 -12.51 -2.44 14.38
N VAL A 38 -11.57 -2.40 13.44
CA VAL A 38 -10.21 -1.89 13.68
C VAL A 38 -10.06 -0.43 13.24
N GLY A 39 -10.97 0.07 12.39
CA GLY A 39 -10.95 1.44 11.89
C GLY A 39 -9.93 1.67 10.78
N TYR A 40 -9.56 0.62 10.05
CA TYR A 40 -8.56 0.67 8.97
C TYR A 40 -9.16 0.41 7.60
N ILE A 41 -8.52 0.99 6.59
CA ILE A 41 -8.70 0.64 5.19
C ILE A 41 -7.57 -0.29 4.79
N TYR A 42 -7.95 -1.45 4.26
CA TYR A 42 -7.05 -2.38 3.59
C TYR A 42 -7.27 -2.22 2.08
N THR A 43 -6.24 -1.77 1.36
CA THR A 43 -6.34 -1.61 -0.09
C THR A 43 -5.18 -2.28 -0.80
N GLU A 44 -5.50 -3.01 -1.87
CA GLU A 44 -4.51 -3.58 -2.77
C GLU A 44 -4.33 -2.62 -3.95
N ILE A 45 -3.09 -2.25 -4.22
CA ILE A 45 -2.74 -1.35 -5.31
C ILE A 45 -1.68 -1.97 -6.22
N LYS A 46 -1.78 -1.68 -7.50
CA LYS A 46 -0.76 -1.94 -8.51
C LYS A 46 0.08 -0.69 -8.72
N ILE A 47 1.39 -0.81 -8.64
CA ILE A 47 2.36 0.27 -8.86
C ILE A 47 3.10 0.01 -10.16
N ASN A 48 3.10 1.00 -11.05
CA ASN A 48 3.81 0.98 -12.35
C ASN A 48 3.56 -0.31 -13.16
N ASP A 49 2.34 -0.87 -13.07
CA ASP A 49 1.96 -2.14 -13.69
C ASP A 49 2.80 -3.37 -13.31
N THR A 50 3.72 -3.24 -12.36
CA THR A 50 4.75 -4.24 -12.05
C THR A 50 4.56 -4.84 -10.67
N TYR A 51 4.29 -4.01 -9.66
CA TYR A 51 4.25 -4.45 -8.27
C TYR A 51 2.83 -4.38 -7.74
N THR A 52 2.42 -5.41 -7.01
CA THR A 52 1.20 -5.37 -6.22
C THR A 52 1.56 -5.22 -4.75
N VAL A 53 0.98 -4.23 -4.09
CA VAL A 53 1.20 -3.98 -2.66
C VAL A 53 -0.13 -3.81 -1.95
N CYS A 54 -0.19 -4.26 -0.70
CA CYS A 54 -1.30 -4.01 0.20
C CYS A 54 -0.94 -2.83 1.10
N VAL A 55 -1.89 -1.95 1.34
CA VAL A 55 -1.73 -0.75 2.16
C VAL A 55 -2.76 -0.80 3.28
N GLU A 56 -2.31 -0.65 4.52
CA GLU A 56 -3.20 -0.31 5.64
C GLU A 56 -3.15 1.19 5.87
N PHE A 57 -4.33 1.80 5.86
CA PHE A 57 -4.48 3.23 5.98
C PHE A 57 -5.53 3.54 7.05
N SER A 58 -5.16 4.41 8.01
CA SER A 58 -6.09 4.98 8.98
C SER A 58 -6.81 6.19 8.37
N PRO A 59 -8.12 6.11 8.05
CA PRO A 59 -8.86 7.24 7.52
C PRO A 59 -8.89 8.44 8.46
N ASP A 60 -9.11 8.20 9.76
CA ASP A 60 -9.25 9.27 10.76
C ASP A 60 -7.97 10.07 10.96
N ARG A 61 -6.82 9.38 10.89
CA ARG A 61 -5.48 9.99 10.99
C ARG A 61 -4.92 10.45 9.65
N LYS A 62 -5.60 10.11 8.55
CA LYS A 62 -5.16 10.34 7.16
C LYS A 62 -3.72 9.86 6.93
N LYS A 63 -3.38 8.68 7.46
CA LYS A 63 -2.01 8.18 7.51
C LYS A 63 -1.94 6.74 6.99
N ILE A 64 -0.89 6.44 6.22
CA ILE A 64 -0.50 5.06 5.91
C ILE A 64 0.23 4.50 7.12
N ASP A 65 -0.29 3.41 7.69
CA ASP A 65 0.30 2.75 8.85
C ASP A 65 1.23 1.62 8.43
N SER A 66 0.92 0.93 7.34
CA SER A 66 1.75 -0.15 6.82
C SER A 66 1.60 -0.32 5.31
N LEU A 67 2.65 -0.87 4.69
CA LEU A 67 2.70 -1.19 3.28
C LEU A 67 3.38 -2.56 3.12
N PHE A 68 2.67 -3.51 2.53
CA PHE A 68 3.11 -4.89 2.35
C PHE A 68 3.27 -5.20 0.87
N TYR A 69 4.37 -5.87 0.51
CA TYR A 69 4.54 -6.39 -0.84
C TYR A 69 3.78 -7.71 -1.01
N LYS A 70 2.84 -7.74 -1.94
CA LYS A 70 2.22 -8.98 -2.40
C LYS A 70 3.12 -9.52 -3.51
N LYS A 71 4.20 -10.22 -3.13
CA LYS A 71 5.04 -10.92 -4.10
C LYS A 71 4.27 -12.15 -4.58
N ASP A 72 4.11 -12.33 -5.88
CA ASP A 72 3.76 -13.63 -6.44
C ASP A 72 4.67 -14.69 -5.83
N PHE A 73 4.08 -15.76 -5.27
CA PHE A 73 4.72 -16.77 -4.42
C PHE A 73 5.89 -17.57 -5.09
N ASN A 74 6.33 -17.22 -6.31
CA ASN A 74 7.22 -18.05 -7.14
C ASN A 74 8.47 -17.35 -7.72
N LEU A 75 8.96 -16.26 -7.15
CA LEU A 75 10.25 -15.68 -7.57
C LEU A 75 11.32 -15.78 -6.46
N PRO A 76 12.53 -16.31 -6.74
CA PRO A 76 13.61 -16.34 -5.77
C PRO A 76 13.94 -14.93 -5.28
N PHE A 77 14.21 -14.82 -3.98
CA PHE A 77 14.46 -13.54 -3.31
C PHE A 77 15.73 -12.90 -3.86
N LYS A 78 15.60 -11.75 -4.51
CA LYS A 78 16.69 -10.80 -4.66
C LYS A 78 16.36 -9.63 -3.74
N THR A 79 17.02 -9.60 -2.59
CA THR A 79 17.07 -8.47 -1.68
C THR A 79 17.57 -7.27 -2.49
N LEU A 80 16.75 -6.24 -2.67
CA LEU A 80 17.23 -4.94 -3.16
C LEU A 80 18.02 -4.30 -2.02
N SER A 81 19.28 -4.69 -1.88
CA SER A 81 20.21 -4.06 -0.95
C SER A 81 20.62 -2.69 -1.48
N SER A 82 20.37 -1.67 -0.64
CA SER A 82 21.10 -0.40 -0.53
C SER A 82 21.26 0.43 -1.82
N GLN A 83 20.26 1.28 -2.12
CA GLN A 83 20.43 2.71 -2.47
C GLN A 83 19.12 3.46 -2.83
N GLN A 84 17.95 2.81 -2.81
CA GLN A 84 16.66 3.50 -2.88
C GLN A 84 15.79 3.00 -1.73
N GLN A 85 15.59 3.87 -0.73
CA GLN A 85 14.81 3.59 0.49
C GLN A 85 13.34 3.38 0.14
N ILE A 86 12.97 2.14 -0.15
CA ILE A 86 11.70 1.62 0.33
C ILE A 86 11.99 1.15 1.76
N PRO A 87 11.45 1.79 2.82
CA PRO A 87 11.60 1.27 4.17
C PRO A 87 11.02 -0.14 4.20
N GLN A 88 11.91 -1.10 4.44
CA GLN A 88 11.53 -2.40 4.97
C GLN A 88 10.80 -2.15 6.29
N ILE A 89 9.50 -2.46 6.36
CA ILE A 89 8.91 -2.85 7.63
C ILE A 89 8.22 -4.19 7.40
N ILE A 90 8.95 -5.22 7.84
CA ILE A 90 8.57 -6.62 7.92
C ILE A 90 7.54 -6.75 9.04
N TYR A 91 6.43 -7.45 8.80
CA TYR A 91 5.89 -8.37 9.79
C TYR A 91 5.48 -9.67 9.12
N TYR A 92 6.04 -10.74 9.67
CA TYR A 92 5.68 -12.13 9.39
C TYR A 92 4.27 -12.40 9.91
N LEU A 93 3.46 -13.08 9.12
CA LEU A 93 2.42 -13.96 9.66
C LEU A 93 2.80 -15.38 9.21
N GLY A 94 3.69 -15.99 9.99
CA GLY A 94 3.92 -17.42 9.99
C GLY A 94 3.21 -18.02 11.20
N GLU A 95 1.99 -18.50 10.98
CA GLU A 95 1.47 -19.87 11.19
C GLU A 95 -0.04 -19.88 10.92
#